data_AF-A0A518CJK2-F1
#
_entry.id   AF-A0A518CJK2-F1
#
_cell.length_a   1.000
_cell.length_b   1.000
_cell.length_c   1.000
_cell.angle_alpha   90.00
_cell.angle_beta   90.00
_cell.angle_gamma   90.00
#
_symmetry.space_group_name_H-M   'P 1'
#
loop_
_entity.id
_entity.type
_entity.pdbx_description
1 polymer ?
#
loop_
_entity_poly.entity_id
_entity_poly.type
_entity_poly.pdbx_seq_one_letter_code
_entity_poly.pdbx_strand_id
1 'polypeptide(L)'
;MNEKKKKTPKERREERERQKEGKRRREEEARICQRLTEPLRRFGYTIPAGSIPADLKEQAPNNSYGAPLYYEDIEFTCQDCGSEEIWTAEQQKWYYEIAKGPIQATAIRCRDCRRKEQERKEQSQLPKGYSKKTQ
;
A
#
# COMPACT_ATOMS: atom_id res chain seq x y z
N MET A 1 2.66 -26.96 36.21
CA MET A 1 3.93 -27.39 35.56
C MET A 1 3.68 -27.49 34.06
N ASN A 2 4.24 -26.59 33.25
CA ASN A 2 4.08 -26.67 31.79
C ASN A 2 5.22 -27.51 31.19
N GLU A 3 4.90 -28.76 30.88
CA GLU A 3 5.79 -29.71 30.22
C GLU A 3 5.98 -29.28 28.76
N LYS A 4 7.12 -28.63 28.45
CA LYS A 4 7.47 -28.24 27.09
C LYS A 4 7.73 -29.51 26.27
N LYS A 5 6.76 -29.93 25.46
CA LYS A 5 6.94 -31.01 24.48
C LYS A 5 8.20 -30.74 23.64
N LYS A 6 9.14 -31.69 23.65
CA LYS A 6 10.37 -31.60 22.86
C LYS A 6 10.02 -31.73 21.37
N LYS A 7 10.30 -30.69 20.59
CA LYS A 7 10.14 -30.68 19.12
C LYS A 7 10.91 -31.84 18.50
N THR A 8 10.27 -32.57 17.60
CA THR A 8 10.83 -33.66 16.80
C THR A 8 11.94 -33.15 15.85
N PRO A 9 12.80 -34.05 15.31
CA PRO A 9 13.80 -33.66 14.31
C PRO A 9 13.21 -32.98 13.07
N LYS A 10 12.02 -33.42 12.62
CA LYS A 10 11.29 -32.83 11.48
C LYS A 10 10.87 -31.39 11.78
N GLU A 11 10.22 -31.14 12.91
CA GLU A 11 9.77 -29.80 13.32
C GLU A 11 10.94 -28.82 13.46
N ARG A 12 12.10 -29.28 13.97
CA ARG A 12 13.32 -28.44 14.06
C ARG A 12 13.89 -28.07 12.69
N ARG A 13 13.77 -28.95 11.69
CA ARG A 13 14.19 -28.66 10.31
C ARG A 13 13.27 -27.62 9.66
N GLU A 14 11.96 -27.79 9.77
CA GLU A 14 10.96 -26.84 9.25
C GLU A 14 11.09 -25.46 9.91
N GLU A 15 11.37 -25.41 11.22
CA GLU A 15 11.65 -24.15 11.92
C GLU A 15 12.90 -23.43 11.39
N ARG A 16 14.00 -24.17 11.16
CA ARG A 16 15.21 -23.61 10.54
C ARG A 16 14.95 -23.10 9.13
N GLU A 17 14.15 -23.80 8.34
CA GLU A 17 13.77 -23.38 6.98
C GLU A 17 12.93 -22.09 7.02
N ARG A 18 11.92 -21.99 7.90
CA ARG A 18 11.16 -20.74 8.14
C ARG A 18 12.05 -19.58 8.59
N GLN A 19 13.01 -19.84 9.48
CA GLN A 19 13.97 -18.82 9.92
C GLN A 19 14.87 -18.33 8.79
N LYS A 20 15.38 -19.26 7.95
CA LYS A 20 16.17 -18.92 6.76
C LYS A 20 15.35 -18.11 5.76
N GLU A 21 14.09 -18.47 5.54
CA GLU A 21 13.18 -17.73 4.67
C GLU A 21 12.90 -16.31 5.20
N GLY A 22 12.57 -16.18 6.48
CA GLY A 22 12.40 -14.87 7.11
C GLY A 22 13.66 -13.99 7.04
N LYS A 23 14.85 -14.59 7.19
CA LYS A 23 16.12 -13.87 7.02
C LYS A 23 16.31 -13.39 5.58
N ARG A 24 16.09 -14.26 4.59
CA ARG A 24 16.19 -13.90 3.16
C ARG A 24 15.24 -12.75 2.80
N ARG A 25 14.00 -12.82 3.28
CA ARG A 25 13.00 -11.76 3.04
C ARG A 25 13.45 -10.41 3.59
N ARG A 26 13.97 -10.37 4.82
CA ARG A 26 14.49 -9.13 5.44
C ARG A 26 15.70 -8.57 4.69
N GLU A 27 16.61 -9.43 4.24
CA GLU A 27 17.78 -9.01 3.46
C GLU A 27 17.37 -8.43 2.10
N GLU A 28 16.37 -9.02 1.45
CA GLU A 28 15.80 -8.53 0.20
C GLU A 28 15.06 -7.19 0.39
N GLU A 29 14.20 -7.09 1.39
CA GLU A 29 13.53 -5.83 1.79
C GLU A 29 14.55 -4.72 2.06
N ALA A 30 15.65 -5.03 2.77
CA ALA A 30 16.73 -4.07 3.03
C ALA A 30 17.45 -3.64 1.75
N ARG A 31 17.72 -4.57 0.81
CA ARG A 31 18.33 -4.25 -0.48
C ARG A 31 17.43 -3.36 -1.34
N ILE A 32 16.13 -3.64 -1.36
CA ILE A 32 15.15 -2.80 -2.07
C ILE A 32 15.11 -1.40 -1.45
N CYS A 33 15.04 -1.31 -0.12
CA CYS A 33 15.07 -0.03 0.59
C CYS A 33 16.35 0.77 0.27
N GLN A 34 17.51 0.12 0.28
CA GLN A 34 18.78 0.76 -0.10
C GLN A 34 18.74 1.27 -1.55
N ARG A 35 18.29 0.45 -2.51
CA ARG A 35 18.17 0.83 -3.92
C ARG A 35 17.30 2.08 -4.10
N LEU A 36 16.19 2.17 -3.40
CA LEU A 36 15.25 3.29 -3.52
C LEU A 36 15.73 4.56 -2.80
N THR A 37 16.42 4.39 -1.66
CA THR A 37 16.88 5.52 -0.83
C THR A 37 18.20 6.13 -1.30
N GLU A 38 19.09 5.37 -1.92
CA GLU A 38 20.43 5.86 -2.33
C GLU A 38 20.40 7.07 -3.27
N PRO A 39 19.59 7.09 -4.34
CA PRO A 39 19.47 8.27 -5.19
C PRO A 39 19.02 9.50 -4.40
N LEU A 40 18.08 9.33 -3.48
CA LEU A 40 17.55 10.43 -2.66
C LEU A 40 18.62 10.99 -1.71
N ARG A 41 19.38 10.11 -1.05
CA ARG A 41 20.50 10.47 -0.17
C ARG A 41 21.58 11.26 -0.91
N ARG A 42 21.89 10.88 -2.15
CA ARG A 42 22.85 11.60 -3.00
C ARG A 42 22.44 13.05 -3.25
N PHE A 43 21.14 13.31 -3.35
CA PHE A 43 20.59 14.66 -3.51
C PHE A 43 20.30 15.37 -2.18
N GLY A 44 20.75 14.82 -1.05
CA GLY A 44 20.57 15.41 0.28
C GLY A 44 19.22 15.13 0.94
N TYR A 45 18.36 14.30 0.33
CA TYR A 45 17.10 13.91 0.93
C TYR A 45 17.29 12.73 1.89
N THR A 46 16.67 12.82 3.06
CA THR A 46 16.60 11.73 4.03
C THR A 46 15.17 11.27 4.16
N ILE A 47 14.96 9.96 4.16
CA ILE A 47 13.63 9.39 4.41
C ILE A 47 13.46 9.24 5.92
N PRO A 48 12.37 9.77 6.50
CA PRO A 48 12.11 9.64 7.92
C PRO A 48 12.02 8.17 8.37
N ALA A 49 12.39 7.91 9.62
CA ALA A 49 12.27 6.58 10.19
C ALA A 49 10.79 6.19 10.32
N GLY A 50 10.44 4.99 9.84
CA GLY A 50 9.05 4.51 9.79
C GLY A 50 8.35 4.75 8.45
N SER A 51 8.91 5.60 7.58
CA SER A 51 8.37 5.84 6.24
C SER A 51 8.83 4.76 5.24
N ILE A 52 8.01 4.52 4.22
CA ILE A 52 8.31 3.55 3.16
C ILE A 52 8.81 4.30 1.91
N PRO A 53 9.99 3.95 1.36
CA PRO A 53 10.48 4.59 0.14
C PRO A 53 9.55 4.31 -1.06
N ALA A 54 9.29 5.36 -1.83
CA ALA A 54 8.55 5.24 -3.09
C ALA A 54 9.47 4.74 -4.21
N ASP A 55 8.94 3.88 -5.09
CA ASP A 55 9.57 3.60 -6.38
C ASP A 55 8.96 4.55 -7.41
N LEU A 56 9.66 5.67 -7.66
CA LEU A 56 9.24 6.72 -8.59
C LEU A 56 9.00 6.19 -10.02
N LYS A 57 9.63 5.07 -10.40
CA LYS A 57 9.42 4.45 -11.71
C LYS A 57 8.09 3.71 -11.80
N GLU A 58 7.58 3.24 -10.67
CA GLU A 58 6.31 2.54 -10.59
C GLU A 58 5.13 3.48 -10.31
N GLN A 59 5.36 4.72 -9.92
CA GLN A 59 4.28 5.68 -9.80
C GLN A 59 3.61 5.91 -11.17
N ALA A 60 2.29 6.12 -11.16
CA ALA A 60 1.57 6.50 -12.37
C ALA A 60 2.20 7.76 -12.99
N PRO A 61 2.38 7.81 -14.33
CA PRO A 61 2.88 9.00 -15.00
C PRO A 61 2.03 10.20 -14.61
N ASN A 62 2.67 11.20 -14.04
CA ASN A 62 2.01 12.41 -13.60
C ASN A 62 2.83 13.61 -14.10
N ASN A 63 2.13 14.66 -14.53
CA ASN A 63 2.76 15.91 -14.94
C ASN A 63 3.01 16.83 -13.73
N SER A 64 2.91 16.32 -12.51
CA SER A 64 3.04 17.10 -11.29
C SER A 64 4.48 17.07 -10.80
N TYR A 65 5.01 18.23 -10.43
CA TYR A 65 6.36 18.36 -9.86
C TYR A 65 6.48 17.82 -8.42
N GLY A 66 5.41 17.24 -7.85
CA GLY A 66 5.30 16.92 -6.43
C GLY A 66 5.05 15.44 -6.12
N ALA A 67 5.62 14.52 -6.92
CA ALA A 67 5.46 13.10 -6.65
C ALA A 67 6.10 12.70 -5.31
N PRO A 68 5.42 11.91 -4.45
CA PRO A 68 5.93 11.57 -3.13
C PRO A 68 7.17 10.67 -3.23
N LEU A 69 8.23 11.04 -2.52
CA LEU A 69 9.50 10.29 -2.47
C LEU A 69 9.45 9.13 -1.47
N TYR A 70 8.54 9.23 -0.51
CA TYR A 70 8.27 8.24 0.52
C TYR A 70 6.81 8.35 0.95
N TYR A 71 6.31 7.33 1.65
CA TYR A 71 4.97 7.29 2.22
C TYR A 71 5.06 7.15 3.73
N GLU A 72 4.11 7.79 4.42
CA GLU A 72 4.02 7.81 5.88
C GLU A 72 2.60 7.43 6.30
N ASP A 73 2.40 6.99 7.53
CA ASP A 73 1.04 6.75 8.01
C ASP A 73 0.30 8.08 8.17
N ILE A 74 -0.81 8.25 7.43
CA ILE A 74 -1.60 9.48 7.44
C ILE A 74 -2.97 9.19 8.07
N GLU A 75 -3.25 9.84 9.20
CA GLU A 75 -4.58 9.81 9.81
C GLU A 75 -5.58 10.58 8.94
N PHE A 76 -6.79 10.04 8.80
CA PHE A 76 -7.89 10.70 8.13
C PHE A 76 -9.23 10.33 8.77
N THR A 77 -10.18 11.24 8.67
CA THR A 77 -11.57 11.00 9.09
C THR A 77 -12.39 10.61 7.87
N CYS A 78 -13.10 9.48 7.95
CA CYS A 78 -14.00 9.05 6.89
C CYS A 78 -15.13 10.06 6.69
N GLN A 79 -15.29 10.59 5.48
CA GLN A 79 -16.32 11.61 5.21
C GLN A 79 -17.77 11.10 5.35
N ASP A 80 -18.00 9.79 5.27
CA ASP A 80 -19.36 9.23 5.26
C ASP A 80 -19.80 8.76 6.66
N CYS A 81 -18.92 8.11 7.41
CA CYS A 81 -19.24 7.56 8.74
C CYS A 81 -18.52 8.25 9.91
N GLY A 82 -17.59 9.17 9.63
CA GLY A 82 -16.86 9.90 10.65
C GLY A 82 -15.80 9.09 11.42
N SER A 83 -15.51 7.84 11.03
CA SER A 83 -14.49 7.04 11.72
C SER A 83 -13.09 7.60 11.45
N GLU A 84 -12.26 7.64 12.50
CA GLU A 84 -10.84 7.94 12.40
C GLU A 84 -10.10 6.68 11.94
N GLU A 85 -9.33 6.82 10.88
CA GLU A 85 -8.63 5.71 10.23
C GLU A 85 -7.22 6.17 9.85
N ILE A 86 -6.34 5.19 9.64
CA ILE A 86 -4.97 5.46 9.19
C ILE A 86 -4.83 4.95 7.75
N TRP A 87 -4.45 5.86 6.85
CA TRP A 87 -3.97 5.50 5.54
C TRP A 87 -2.50 5.16 5.61
N THR A 88 -2.23 3.87 5.83
CA THR A 88 -0.86 3.40 6.08
C THR A 88 0.06 3.65 4.88
N ALA A 89 1.35 3.78 5.13
CA ALA A 89 2.38 3.89 4.09
C ALA A 89 2.33 2.73 3.08
N GLU A 90 2.01 1.52 3.54
CA GLU A 90 1.86 0.33 2.68
C GLU A 90 0.68 0.46 1.71
N GLN A 91 -0.47 0.95 2.21
CA GLN A 91 -1.66 1.19 1.39
C GLN A 91 -1.43 2.27 0.36
N GLN A 92 -0.70 3.34 0.71
CA GLN A 92 -0.29 4.38 -0.23
C GLN A 92 0.60 3.81 -1.32
N LYS A 93 1.64 3.04 -0.94
CA LYS A 93 2.54 2.38 -1.90
C LYS A 93 1.77 1.52 -2.88
N TRP A 94 0.87 0.66 -2.40
CA TRP A 94 0.02 -0.16 -3.25
C TRP A 94 -0.86 0.70 -4.18
N TYR A 95 -1.49 1.76 -3.65
CA TYR A 95 -2.40 2.60 -4.42
C TYR A 95 -1.69 3.32 -5.57
N TYR A 96 -0.55 3.95 -5.30
CA TYR A 96 0.17 4.75 -6.29
C TYR A 96 1.01 3.90 -7.26
N GLU A 97 1.63 2.82 -6.76
CA GLU A 97 2.58 2.04 -7.56
C GLU A 97 1.94 0.82 -8.23
N ILE A 98 0.94 0.19 -7.62
CA ILE A 98 0.31 -1.03 -8.16
C ILE A 98 -1.03 -0.71 -8.80
N ALA A 99 -1.93 -0.06 -8.07
CA ALA A 99 -3.24 0.34 -8.59
C ALA A 99 -3.17 1.54 -9.55
N LYS A 100 -1.99 2.17 -9.67
CA LYS A 100 -1.72 3.36 -10.50
C LYS A 100 -2.73 4.48 -10.28
N GLY A 101 -3.13 4.67 -9.03
CA GLY A 101 -4.02 5.76 -8.63
C GLY A 101 -3.39 7.13 -8.87
N PRO A 102 -4.19 8.19 -9.06
CA PRO A 102 -3.66 9.53 -9.26
C PRO A 102 -2.89 10.01 -8.02
N ILE A 103 -1.70 10.57 -8.20
CA ILE A 103 -0.81 10.99 -7.10
C ILE A 103 -1.47 12.02 -6.17
N GLN A 104 -2.33 12.89 -6.72
CA GLN A 104 -3.07 13.88 -5.95
C GLN A 104 -4.24 13.31 -5.12
N ALA A 105 -4.61 12.05 -5.32
CA ALA A 105 -5.71 11.44 -4.59
C ALA A 105 -5.24 10.98 -3.20
N THR A 106 -6.08 11.21 -2.19
CA THR A 106 -5.85 10.76 -0.81
C THR A 106 -7.00 9.89 -0.30
N ALA A 107 -6.76 9.14 0.79
CA ALA A 107 -7.82 8.39 1.44
C ALA A 107 -8.78 9.34 2.18
N ILE A 108 -10.07 9.29 1.79
CA ILE A 108 -11.15 10.11 2.38
C ILE A 108 -12.30 9.26 2.95
N ARG A 109 -12.25 7.95 2.74
CA ARG A 109 -13.29 6.98 3.13
C ARG A 109 -12.65 5.75 3.74
N CYS A 110 -13.23 5.21 4.81
CA CYS A 110 -12.83 3.92 5.36
C CYS A 110 -13.12 2.78 4.36
N ARG A 111 -12.58 1.59 4.63
CA ARG A 111 -12.72 0.42 3.75
C ARG A 111 -14.20 0.06 3.50
N ASP A 112 -15.03 0.09 4.54
CA ASP A 112 -16.44 -0.26 4.43
C ASP A 112 -17.23 0.74 3.58
N CYS A 113 -17.00 2.04 3.77
CA CYS A 113 -17.64 3.08 2.97
C CYS A 113 -17.15 3.05 1.51
N ARG A 114 -15.88 2.72 1.26
CA ARG A 114 -15.38 2.50 -0.11
C ARG A 114 -16.11 1.35 -0.81
N ARG A 115 -16.33 0.22 -0.12
CA ARG A 115 -17.08 -0.92 -0.68
C ARG A 115 -18.52 -0.54 -1.02
N LYS A 116 -19.22 0.11 -0.09
CA LYS A 116 -20.61 0.59 -0.33
C LYS A 116 -20.69 1.53 -1.53
N GLU A 117 -19.71 2.44 -1.67
CA GLU A 117 -19.67 3.36 -2.80
C GLU A 117 -19.36 2.65 -4.13
N GLN A 118 -18.52 1.62 -4.12
CA GLN A 118 -18.29 0.76 -5.30
C GLN A 118 -19.58 0.06 -5.72
N GLU A 119 -20.27 -0.60 -4.78
CA GLU A 119 -21.56 -1.26 -5.04
C GLU A 119 -22.60 -0.29 -5.61
N ARG A 120 -22.70 0.93 -5.05
CA ARG A 120 -23.60 1.97 -5.55
C ARG A 120 -23.27 2.39 -6.99
N LYS A 121 -21.98 2.57 -7.30
CA LYS A 121 -21.53 2.94 -8.66
C LYS A 121 -21.81 1.83 -9.66
N GLU A 122 -21.62 0.57 -9.28
CA GLU A 122 -21.93 -0.59 -10.11
C GLU A 122 -23.44 -0.67 -10.40
N GLN A 123 -24.29 -0.50 -9.38
CA GLN A 123 -25.75 -0.46 -9.56
C GLN A 123 -26.20 0.72 -10.43
N SER A 124 -25.54 1.89 -10.32
CA SER A 124 -25.85 3.07 -11.14
C SER A 124 -25.31 2.99 -12.58
N GLN A 125 -24.42 2.04 -12.89
CA GLN A 125 -23.87 1.83 -14.23
C GLN A 125 -24.70 0.88 -15.10
N LEU A 126 -25.88 0.44 -14.62
CA LEU A 126 -26.89 -0.17 -15.48
C LEU A 126 -27.16 0.75 -16.69
N PRO A 127 -27.21 0.20 -17.92
CA PRO A 127 -27.09 1.00 -19.13
C PRO A 127 -28.21 2.02 -19.21
N LYS A 128 -27.85 3.31 -19.13
CA LYS A 128 -28.75 4.39 -19.56
C LYS A 128 -29.00 4.19 -21.04
N GLY A 129 -30.13 3.57 -21.36
CA GLY A 129 -30.61 3.38 -22.73
C GLY A 129 -30.54 4.71 -23.48
N TYR A 130 -29.70 4.73 -24.52
CA TYR A 130 -29.65 5.82 -25.48
C TYR A 130 -31.00 5.88 -26.21
N SER A 131 -31.89 6.80 -25.82
CA SER A 131 -33.05 7.15 -26.64
C SER A 131 -32.56 7.98 -27.83
N LYS A 132 -32.32 7.33 -28.97
CA LYS A 132 -32.16 8.04 -30.25
C LYS A 132 -33.53 8.60 -30.64
N LYS A 133 -33.65 9.92 -30.68
CA LYS A 133 -34.84 10.64 -31.13
C LYS A 133 -35.13 10.29 -32.59
N THR A 134 -36.37 9.87 -32.84
CA THR A 134 -37.01 9.71 -34.15
C THR A 134 -37.06 11.06 -34.87
N GLN A 135 -36.77 11.07 -36.17
CA GLN A 135 -37.19 12.10 -37.12
C GLN A 135 -38.13 11.45 -38.13
#